data_AF-A0A101MNR9-F1
#
_entry.id   AF-A0A101MNR9-F1
#
_cell.length_a   1.000
_cell.length_b   1.000
_cell.length_c   1.000
_cell.angle_alpha   90.00
_cell.angle_beta   90.00
_cell.angle_gamma   90.00
#
_symmetry.space_group_name_H-M   'P 1'
#
loop_
_entity.id
_entity.type
_entity.pdbx_description
1 polymer ?
#
loop_
_entity_poly.entity_id
_entity_poly.type
_entity_poly.pdbx_seq_one_letter_code
_entity_poly.pdbx_strand_id
1 'polypeptide(L)'
;MAEPNPAFHATVDLMMLDYLVCLCISGIIEAIRQARPTEDIEWSALLVEQFHRQLLGHRLEGPLPWDLDIKLRIFYLSNQFLHWDPPKDRDLGHFVPLSDIAVQFMDLCHFAVARVSRRRWFDLGAHFMVHAILEEQVRFPDQLHRFCDWRTNDSELDIWWEVSRTMFLEYMPPPFGTAGPMSREELDEAWPLQWLQERYVDFFEDLMEVLDVPLLFQLERGQLEGLTREETQWIRNYCGI
;
A
#
# COMPACT_ATOMS: atom_id res chain seq x y z
N MET A 1 28.86 21.18 -27.02
CA MET A 1 28.06 20.09 -26.42
C MET A 1 26.67 20.64 -26.19
N ALA A 2 25.65 20.13 -26.86
CA ALA A 2 24.28 20.51 -26.57
C ALA A 2 23.92 19.97 -25.18
N GLU A 3 23.36 20.81 -24.31
CA GLU A 3 22.79 20.33 -23.05
C GLU A 3 21.69 19.31 -23.39
N PRO A 4 21.69 18.14 -22.74
CA PRO A 4 20.64 17.16 -22.95
C PRO A 4 19.28 17.77 -22.60
N ASN A 5 18.28 17.49 -23.44
CA ASN A 5 16.95 18.07 -23.32
C ASN A 5 16.37 17.77 -21.91
N PRO A 6 15.98 18.78 -21.12
CA PRO A 6 15.43 18.56 -19.77
C PRO A 6 14.22 17.61 -19.73
N ALA A 7 13.43 17.54 -20.81
CA ALA A 7 12.33 16.58 -20.93
C ALA A 7 12.79 15.11 -21.03
N PHE A 8 13.99 14.86 -21.55
CA PHE A 8 14.59 13.52 -21.61
C PHE A 8 14.99 13.03 -20.21
N HIS A 9 15.56 13.93 -19.38
CA HIS A 9 15.92 13.61 -18.00
C HIS A 9 14.69 13.23 -17.18
N ALA A 10 13.61 14.02 -17.25
CA ALA A 10 12.38 13.72 -16.53
C ALA A 10 11.78 12.35 -16.89
N THR A 11 11.81 11.96 -18.17
CA THR A 11 11.31 10.65 -18.60
C THR A 11 12.16 9.51 -18.01
N VAL A 12 13.48 9.63 -18.07
CA VAL A 12 14.40 8.61 -17.51
C VAL A 12 14.24 8.52 -16.00
N ASP A 13 14.13 9.65 -15.31
CA ASP A 13 13.95 9.68 -13.86
C ASP A 13 12.63 9.02 -13.46
N LEU A 14 11.54 9.25 -14.20
CA LEU A 14 10.26 8.55 -13.96
C LEU A 14 10.38 7.03 -14.16
N MET A 15 11.08 6.58 -15.21
CA MET A 15 11.32 5.16 -15.45
C MET A 15 12.18 4.52 -14.34
N MET A 16 13.18 5.25 -13.83
CA MET A 16 14.00 4.80 -12.72
C MET A 16 13.20 4.71 -11.42
N LEU A 17 12.37 5.72 -11.13
CA LEU A 17 11.52 5.71 -9.94
C LEU A 17 10.53 4.54 -9.99
N ASP A 18 9.90 4.31 -11.14
CA ASP A 18 8.96 3.20 -11.36
C ASP A 18 9.61 1.83 -11.13
N TYR A 19 10.84 1.64 -11.62
CA TYR A 19 11.60 0.42 -11.37
C TYR A 19 11.94 0.24 -9.89
N LEU A 20 12.51 1.28 -9.26
CA LEU A 20 12.95 1.23 -7.87
C LEU A 20 11.78 1.02 -6.90
N VAL A 21 10.66 1.70 -7.12
CA VAL A 21 9.47 1.55 -6.27
C VAL A 21 8.89 0.15 -6.38
N CYS A 22 8.84 -0.45 -7.58
CA CYS A 22 8.35 -1.82 -7.75
C CYS A 22 9.22 -2.84 -7.01
N LEU A 23 10.55 -2.75 -7.14
CA LEU A 23 11.46 -3.63 -6.40
C LEU A 23 11.30 -3.48 -4.89
N CYS A 24 11.17 -2.23 -4.42
CA CYS A 24 11.02 -1.94 -3.00
C CYS A 24 9.68 -2.45 -2.46
N ILE A 25 8.56 -2.28 -3.19
CA ILE A 25 7.26 -2.84 -2.83
C ILE A 25 7.35 -4.35 -2.68
N SER A 26 7.94 -5.06 -3.65
CA SER A 26 8.09 -6.52 -3.54
C SER A 26 8.90 -6.93 -2.31
N GLY A 27 9.98 -6.21 -2.00
CA GLY A 27 10.76 -6.43 -0.78
C GLY A 27 9.96 -6.19 0.50
N ILE A 28 9.22 -5.08 0.57
CA ILE A 28 8.39 -4.71 1.73
C ILE A 28 7.26 -5.73 1.95
N ILE A 29 6.56 -6.12 0.88
CA ILE A 29 5.47 -7.12 0.96
C ILE A 29 6.00 -8.43 1.53
N GLU A 30 7.17 -8.89 1.07
CA GLU A 30 7.80 -10.10 1.61
C GLU A 30 8.23 -9.92 3.07
N ALA A 31 8.74 -8.74 3.44
CA ALA A 31 9.07 -8.41 4.83
C ALA A 31 7.85 -8.46 5.75
N ILE A 32 6.70 -7.93 5.29
CA ILE A 32 5.42 -8.00 6.02
C ILE A 32 4.99 -9.45 6.18
N ARG A 33 5.07 -10.26 5.11
CA ARG A 33 4.75 -11.70 5.14
C ARG A 33 5.59 -12.44 6.18
N GLN A 34 6.87 -12.08 6.30
CA GLN A 34 7.80 -12.69 7.26
C GLN A 34 7.78 -12.01 8.65
N ALA A 35 7.02 -10.93 8.82
CA ALA A 35 7.02 -10.05 9.99
C ALA A 35 8.44 -9.60 10.41
N ARG A 36 9.31 -9.33 9.43
CA ARG A 36 10.73 -9.01 9.67
C ARG A 36 11.24 -7.97 8.67
N PRO A 37 11.44 -6.70 9.08
CA PRO A 37 12.20 -5.76 8.28
C PRO A 37 13.68 -6.20 8.19
N THR A 38 14.32 -5.88 7.07
CA THR A 38 15.76 -6.09 6.86
C THR A 38 16.43 -4.75 6.57
N GLU A 39 17.71 -4.62 6.93
CA GLU A 39 18.50 -3.41 6.63
C GLU A 39 18.50 -3.06 5.13
N ASP A 40 18.48 -4.08 4.26
CA ASP A 40 18.40 -3.90 2.81
C ASP A 40 17.08 -3.24 2.37
N ILE A 41 15.96 -3.59 3.02
CA ILE A 41 14.64 -3.02 2.73
C ILE A 41 14.58 -1.58 3.23
N GLU A 42 15.09 -1.30 4.42
CA GLU A 42 15.15 0.07 4.96
C GLU A 42 15.97 0.99 4.05
N TRP A 43 17.13 0.51 3.59
CA TRP A 43 17.97 1.25 2.65
C TRP A 43 17.26 1.49 1.31
N SER A 44 16.59 0.47 0.78
CA SER A 44 15.83 0.56 -0.47
C SER A 44 14.66 1.55 -0.36
N ALA A 45 13.93 1.52 0.76
CA ALA A 45 12.83 2.45 1.03
C ALA A 45 13.34 3.90 1.12
N LEU A 46 14.43 4.12 1.85
CA LEU A 46 15.05 5.44 1.95
C LEU A 46 15.50 5.97 0.58
N LEU A 47 16.07 5.11 -0.27
CA LEU A 47 16.47 5.46 -1.63
C LEU A 47 15.26 5.91 -2.46
N VAL A 48 14.17 5.14 -2.45
CA VAL A 48 12.92 5.48 -3.16
C VAL A 48 12.36 6.82 -2.67
N GLU A 49 12.32 7.04 -1.36
CA GLU A 49 11.82 8.29 -0.78
C GLU A 49 12.67 9.51 -1.14
N GLN A 50 13.99 9.37 -1.14
CA GLN A 50 14.90 10.44 -1.51
C GLN A 50 14.78 10.76 -3.00
N PHE A 51 14.73 9.73 -3.85
CA PHE A 51 14.61 9.88 -5.29
C PHE A 51 13.27 10.51 -5.67
N HIS A 52 12.16 10.04 -5.08
CA HIS A 52 10.84 10.64 -5.27
C HIS A 52 10.81 12.11 -4.84
N ARG A 53 11.39 12.46 -3.68
CA ARG A 53 11.47 13.86 -3.22
C ARG A 53 12.29 14.74 -4.16
N GLN A 54 13.40 14.23 -4.69
CA GLN A 54 14.21 14.96 -5.68
C GLN A 54 13.42 15.18 -6.97
N LEU A 55 12.74 14.15 -7.45
CA LEU A 55 11.91 14.20 -8.65
C LEU A 55 10.77 15.21 -8.53
N LEU A 56 10.10 15.30 -7.37
CA LEU A 56 9.10 16.35 -7.09
C LEU A 56 9.72 17.75 -6.96
N GLY A 57 10.99 17.86 -6.59
CA GLY A 57 11.74 19.11 -6.60
C GLY A 57 12.08 19.60 -8.02
N HIS A 58 12.05 18.71 -9.00
CA HIS A 58 12.18 19.06 -10.42
C HIS A 58 10.83 19.53 -10.98
N ARG A 59 10.86 20.43 -11.98
CA ARG A 59 9.65 20.87 -12.69
C ARG A 59 9.17 19.76 -13.62
N LEU A 60 8.39 18.83 -13.10
CA LEU A 60 7.63 17.89 -13.92
C LEU A 60 6.61 18.67 -14.77
N GLU A 61 6.48 18.28 -16.04
CA GLU A 61 5.51 18.86 -16.97
C GLU A 61 4.11 18.21 -16.78
N GLY A 62 3.66 18.04 -15.55
CA GLY A 62 2.34 17.46 -15.24
C GLY A 62 2.31 16.61 -13.97
N PRO A 63 1.15 16.00 -13.67
CA PRO A 63 1.04 14.99 -12.62
C PRO A 63 1.85 13.74 -12.98
N LEU A 64 2.15 12.93 -11.98
CA LEU A 64 2.77 11.62 -12.20
C LEU A 64 1.86 10.73 -13.06
N PRO A 65 2.44 9.81 -13.85
CA PRO A 65 1.68 8.72 -14.47
C PRO A 65 0.82 8.03 -13.41
N TRP A 66 -0.46 7.80 -13.73
CA TRP A 66 -1.43 7.27 -12.78
C TRP A 66 -0.99 5.96 -12.11
N ASP A 67 -0.41 5.06 -12.89
CA ASP A 67 0.10 3.77 -12.43
C ASP A 67 1.27 3.94 -11.44
N LEU A 68 2.19 4.86 -11.72
CA LEU A 68 3.28 5.23 -10.81
C LEU A 68 2.77 5.88 -9.51
N ASP A 69 1.73 6.73 -9.58
CA ASP A 69 1.11 7.32 -8.38
C ASP A 69 0.51 6.22 -7.48
N ILE A 70 -0.13 5.20 -8.05
CA ILE A 70 -0.62 4.05 -7.29
C ILE A 70 0.53 3.29 -6.64
N LYS A 71 1.58 2.96 -7.40
CA LYS A 71 2.74 2.25 -6.85
C LYS A 71 3.38 3.02 -5.69
N LEU A 72 3.54 4.34 -5.82
CA LEU A 72 4.07 5.17 -4.74
C LEU A 72 3.17 5.14 -3.50
N ARG A 73 1.84 5.19 -3.66
CA ARG A 73 0.91 5.05 -2.53
C ARG A 73 0.99 3.67 -1.88
N ILE A 74 1.07 2.60 -2.66
CA ILE A 74 1.29 1.23 -2.16
C ILE A 74 2.59 1.17 -1.36
N PHE A 75 3.67 1.75 -1.90
CA PHE A 75 4.97 1.82 -1.24
C PHE A 75 4.88 2.53 0.12
N TYR A 76 4.35 3.75 0.17
CA TYR A 76 4.26 4.51 1.41
C TYR A 76 3.39 3.83 2.46
N LEU A 77 2.21 3.34 2.04
CA LEU A 77 1.29 2.61 2.91
C LEU A 77 1.96 1.35 3.48
N SER A 78 2.61 0.55 2.63
CA SER A 78 3.23 -0.71 3.04
C SER A 78 4.47 -0.47 3.89
N ASN A 79 5.23 0.58 3.61
CA ASN A 79 6.35 0.97 4.45
C ASN A 79 5.85 1.39 5.85
N GLN A 80 4.75 2.15 5.95
CA GLN A 80 4.13 2.47 7.24
C GLN A 80 3.64 1.21 7.97
N PHE A 81 2.95 0.31 7.27
CA PHE A 81 2.40 -0.91 7.85
C PHE A 81 3.51 -1.87 8.31
N LEU A 82 4.61 -1.99 7.57
CA LEU A 82 5.77 -2.79 7.98
C LEU A 82 6.38 -2.32 9.30
N HIS A 83 6.43 -1.00 9.52
CA HIS A 83 7.00 -0.39 10.72
C HIS A 83 5.96 -0.13 11.81
N TRP A 84 4.72 -0.57 11.61
CA TRP A 84 3.68 -0.42 12.61
C TRP A 84 3.89 -1.43 13.74
N ASP A 85 4.21 -0.93 14.93
CA ASP A 85 4.23 -1.68 16.18
C ASP A 85 3.44 -0.88 17.22
N PRO A 86 2.36 -1.45 17.82
CA PRO A 86 1.55 -0.73 18.79
C PRO A 86 2.42 -0.23 19.96
N PRO A 87 2.38 1.08 20.30
CA PRO A 87 3.31 1.67 21.24
C PRO A 87 3.09 1.08 22.62
N LYS A 88 4.11 0.42 23.18
CA LYS A 88 4.02 -0.18 24.53
C LYS A 88 4.06 0.89 25.63
N ASP A 89 4.82 1.95 25.40
CA ASP A 89 5.04 3.06 26.34
C ASP A 89 4.32 4.37 25.94
N ARG A 90 4.45 5.39 26.80
CA ARG A 90 3.80 6.71 26.65
C ARG A 90 4.47 7.63 25.62
N ASP A 91 5.61 7.26 25.05
CA ASP A 91 6.27 8.10 24.05
C ASP A 91 5.63 7.90 22.68
N LEU A 92 4.58 8.68 22.43
CA LEU A 92 3.75 8.58 21.23
C LEU A 92 4.40 9.20 19.98
N GLY A 93 5.57 9.83 20.11
CA GLY A 93 6.45 10.30 19.03
C GLY A 93 5.78 10.61 17.68
N HIS A 94 6.36 10.10 16.59
CA HIS A 94 5.80 10.11 15.24
C HIS A 94 5.03 8.80 14.94
N PHE A 95 4.34 8.23 15.92
CA PHE A 95 3.58 7.00 15.71
C PHE A 95 2.37 7.27 14.82
N VAL A 96 2.17 6.40 13.83
CA VAL A 96 0.99 6.44 12.94
C VAL A 96 0.03 5.34 13.39
N PRO A 97 -1.16 5.69 13.89
CA PRO A 97 -2.20 4.73 14.23
C PRO A 97 -2.57 3.82 13.06
N LEU A 98 -2.89 2.56 13.35
CA LEU A 98 -3.43 1.59 12.41
C LEU A 98 -4.69 2.12 11.73
N SER A 99 -5.55 2.84 12.46
CA SER A 99 -6.72 3.52 11.88
C SER A 99 -6.35 4.56 10.82
N ASP A 100 -5.24 5.28 10.97
CA ASP A 100 -4.76 6.23 9.96
C ASP A 100 -4.15 5.52 8.74
N ILE A 101 -3.43 4.40 8.96
CA ILE A 101 -2.98 3.52 7.86
C ILE A 101 -4.20 2.96 7.11
N ALA A 102 -5.22 2.53 7.85
CA ALA A 102 -6.44 1.98 7.27
C ALA A 102 -7.20 3.01 6.44
N VAL A 103 -7.31 4.27 6.88
CA VAL A 103 -7.90 5.34 6.07
C VAL A 103 -7.12 5.56 4.78
N GLN A 104 -5.78 5.57 4.83
CA GLN A 104 -4.94 5.67 3.63
C GLN A 104 -5.17 4.49 2.67
N PHE A 105 -5.32 3.28 3.21
CA PHE A 105 -5.68 2.08 2.44
C PHE A 105 -7.06 2.25 1.76
N MET A 106 -8.07 2.72 2.50
CA MET A 106 -9.40 2.95 1.95
C MET A 106 -9.39 3.99 0.84
N ASP A 107 -8.66 5.09 1.03
CA ASP A 107 -8.51 6.16 0.05
C ASP A 107 -7.76 5.70 -1.22
N LEU A 108 -6.71 4.89 -1.05
CA LEU A 108 -6.00 4.25 -2.16
C LEU A 108 -6.94 3.36 -2.99
N CYS A 109 -7.72 2.52 -2.33
CA CYS A 109 -8.64 1.62 -3.03
C CYS A 109 -9.78 2.37 -3.71
N HIS A 110 -10.26 3.48 -3.13
CA HIS A 110 -11.21 4.37 -3.79
C HIS A 110 -10.60 5.02 -5.03
N PHE A 111 -9.36 5.48 -4.94
CA PHE A 111 -8.61 6.01 -6.09
C PHE A 111 -8.41 4.95 -7.19
N ALA A 112 -8.18 3.69 -6.80
CA ALA A 112 -7.97 2.55 -7.69
C ALA A 112 -9.24 1.70 -7.91
N VAL A 113 -10.44 2.26 -7.72
CA VAL A 113 -11.71 1.50 -7.66
C VAL A 113 -11.97 0.58 -8.86
N ALA A 114 -11.46 0.95 -10.04
CA ALA A 114 -11.60 0.16 -11.27
C ALA A 114 -10.68 -1.09 -11.32
N ARG A 115 -9.65 -1.17 -10.46
CA ARG A 115 -8.66 -2.24 -10.42
C ARG A 115 -8.71 -3.09 -9.16
N VAL A 116 -9.45 -2.65 -8.13
CA VAL A 116 -9.58 -3.40 -6.87
C VAL A 116 -10.89 -4.19 -6.81
N SER A 117 -10.85 -5.37 -6.22
CA SER A 117 -12.05 -6.12 -5.87
C SER A 117 -12.75 -5.45 -4.70
N ARG A 118 -13.96 -4.91 -4.92
CA ARG A 118 -14.77 -4.26 -3.86
C ARG A 118 -14.90 -5.14 -2.62
N ARG A 119 -15.20 -6.44 -2.80
CA ARG A 119 -15.31 -7.39 -1.70
C ARG A 119 -14.01 -7.46 -0.89
N ARG A 120 -12.87 -7.69 -1.55
CA ARG A 120 -11.58 -7.83 -0.84
C ARG A 120 -11.13 -6.54 -0.18
N TRP A 121 -11.40 -5.40 -0.83
CA TRP A 121 -11.15 -4.08 -0.28
C TRP A 121 -11.90 -3.89 1.04
N PHE A 122 -13.23 -4.02 1.05
CA PHE A 122 -14.02 -3.80 2.26
C PHE A 122 -13.82 -4.88 3.32
N ASP A 123 -13.59 -6.13 2.92
CA ASP A 123 -13.23 -7.20 3.86
C ASP A 123 -11.89 -6.90 4.55
N LEU A 124 -10.85 -6.45 3.83
CA LEU A 124 -9.57 -6.04 4.43
C LEU A 124 -9.72 -4.78 5.29
N GLY A 125 -10.51 -3.79 4.86
CA GLY A 125 -10.84 -2.62 5.67
C GLY A 125 -11.50 -3.01 7.00
N ALA A 126 -12.42 -3.98 7.00
CA ALA A 126 -13.05 -4.45 8.22
C ALA A 126 -12.06 -5.18 9.16
N HIS A 127 -11.09 -5.92 8.61
CA HIS A 127 -10.00 -6.48 9.43
C HIS A 127 -9.15 -5.39 10.07
N PHE A 128 -8.73 -4.40 9.29
CA PHE A 128 -8.04 -3.22 9.84
C PHE A 128 -8.82 -2.61 10.99
N MET A 129 -10.15 -2.49 10.86
CA MET A 129 -11.00 -1.91 11.91
C MET A 129 -10.98 -2.74 13.17
N VAL A 130 -11.13 -4.06 13.08
CA VAL A 130 -11.09 -4.93 14.26
C VAL A 130 -9.75 -4.78 15.00
N HIS A 131 -8.62 -4.82 14.27
CA HIS A 131 -7.31 -4.63 14.89
C HIS A 131 -7.11 -3.21 15.46
N ALA A 132 -7.62 -2.18 14.78
CA ALA A 132 -7.57 -0.81 15.30
C ALA A 132 -8.44 -0.65 16.56
N ILE A 133 -9.61 -1.30 16.64
CA ILE A 133 -10.42 -1.32 17.87
C ILE A 133 -9.63 -1.96 19.02
N LEU A 134 -8.98 -3.09 18.75
CA LEU A 134 -8.20 -3.81 19.75
C LEU A 134 -7.04 -2.95 20.27
N GLU A 135 -6.27 -2.31 19.41
CA GLU A 135 -5.08 -1.56 19.82
C GLU A 135 -5.37 -0.12 20.29
N GLU A 136 -6.36 0.54 19.71
CA GLU A 136 -6.39 2.00 19.66
C GLU A 136 -7.54 2.64 20.43
N GLN A 137 -8.58 1.87 20.80
CA GLN A 137 -9.79 2.42 21.42
C GLN A 137 -9.53 3.34 22.63
N VAL A 138 -8.46 3.08 23.40
CA VAL A 138 -8.11 3.89 24.58
C VAL A 138 -7.19 5.06 24.23
N ARG A 139 -6.31 4.89 23.24
CA ARG A 139 -5.17 5.80 22.98
C ARG A 139 -5.42 6.74 21.80
N PHE A 140 -6.14 6.28 20.78
CA PHE A 140 -6.43 7.03 19.55
C PHE A 140 -7.93 6.93 19.18
N PRO A 141 -8.84 7.31 20.10
CA PRO A 141 -10.27 7.18 19.84
C PRO A 141 -10.71 8.03 18.64
N ASP A 142 -10.17 9.23 18.46
CA ASP A 142 -10.56 10.14 17.38
C ASP A 142 -10.20 9.59 15.99
N GLN A 143 -9.00 9.03 15.83
CA GLN A 143 -8.54 8.39 14.60
C GLN A 143 -9.37 7.14 14.29
N LEU A 144 -9.64 6.34 15.32
CA LEU A 144 -10.51 5.17 15.19
C LEU A 144 -11.93 5.57 14.76
N HIS A 145 -12.51 6.62 15.35
CA HIS A 145 -13.84 7.11 14.97
C HIS A 145 -13.85 7.61 13.52
N ARG A 146 -12.83 8.37 13.12
CA ARG A 146 -12.67 8.81 11.72
C ARG A 146 -12.64 7.62 10.76
N PHE A 147 -11.96 6.55 11.11
CA PHE A 147 -11.91 5.36 10.27
C PHE A 147 -13.26 4.64 10.23
N CYS A 148 -13.90 4.42 11.38
CA CYS A 148 -15.24 3.83 11.43
C CYS A 148 -16.23 4.64 10.57
N ASP A 149 -16.16 5.97 10.65
CA ASP A 149 -17.01 6.90 9.91
C ASP A 149 -16.51 7.23 8.50
N TRP A 150 -15.51 6.50 7.98
CA TRP A 150 -15.04 6.69 6.61
C TRP A 150 -16.18 6.51 5.61
N ARG A 151 -16.32 7.45 4.68
CA ARG A 151 -17.39 7.47 3.66
C ARG A 151 -16.83 8.01 2.35
N THR A 152 -17.48 7.65 1.26
CA THR A 152 -17.19 8.12 -0.10
C THR A 152 -18.25 9.11 -0.57
N ASN A 153 -18.16 9.55 -1.83
CA ASN A 153 -19.24 10.24 -2.52
C ASN A 153 -20.13 9.28 -3.34
N ASP A 154 -19.96 7.97 -3.17
CA ASP A 154 -20.69 6.91 -3.85
C ASP A 154 -21.51 6.11 -2.83
N SER A 155 -22.84 6.25 -2.91
CA SER A 155 -23.76 5.56 -2.00
C SER A 155 -23.65 4.03 -2.07
N GLU A 156 -23.27 3.46 -3.22
CA GLU A 156 -23.08 2.02 -3.34
C GLU A 156 -21.86 1.57 -2.51
N LEU A 157 -20.75 2.28 -2.63
CA LEU A 157 -19.53 1.99 -1.86
C LEU A 157 -19.74 2.17 -0.36
N ASP A 158 -20.53 3.17 0.04
CA ASP A 158 -20.90 3.38 1.44
C ASP A 158 -21.73 2.22 2.01
N ILE A 159 -22.63 1.63 1.21
CA ILE A 159 -23.38 0.42 1.59
C ILE A 159 -22.44 -0.77 1.75
N TRP A 160 -21.49 -0.95 0.83
CA TRP A 160 -20.50 -2.02 0.94
C TRP A 160 -19.68 -1.90 2.22
N TRP A 161 -19.21 -0.69 2.55
CA TRP A 161 -18.51 -0.44 3.79
C TRP A 161 -19.37 -0.78 5.01
N GLU A 162 -20.60 -0.28 5.05
CA GLU A 162 -21.52 -0.53 6.17
C GLU A 162 -21.76 -2.03 6.38
N VAL A 163 -22.02 -2.78 5.30
CA VAL A 163 -22.25 -4.23 5.36
C VAL A 163 -21.03 -4.98 5.90
N SER A 164 -19.84 -4.75 5.32
CA SER A 164 -18.62 -5.41 5.78
C SER A 164 -18.32 -5.02 7.23
N ARG A 165 -18.45 -3.74 7.59
CA ARG A 165 -18.21 -3.25 8.94
C ARG A 165 -19.13 -3.93 9.96
N THR A 166 -20.44 -3.94 9.71
CA THR A 166 -21.42 -4.56 10.61
C THR A 166 -21.15 -6.05 10.80
N MET A 167 -20.85 -6.78 9.72
CA MET A 167 -20.56 -8.21 9.78
C MET A 167 -19.39 -8.52 10.73
N PHE A 168 -18.32 -7.72 10.73
CA PHE A 168 -17.19 -7.93 11.63
C PHE A 168 -17.50 -7.49 13.06
N LEU A 169 -18.26 -6.42 13.25
CA LEU A 169 -18.67 -5.96 14.59
C LEU A 169 -19.60 -6.95 15.30
N GLU A 170 -20.33 -7.81 14.59
CA GLU A 170 -21.11 -8.89 15.21
C GLU A 170 -20.25 -9.83 16.08
N TYR A 171 -18.95 -9.93 15.79
CA TYR A 171 -17.97 -10.74 16.51
C TYR A 171 -17.20 -9.99 17.59
N MET A 172 -17.42 -8.67 17.75
CA MET A 172 -16.75 -7.85 18.76
C MET A 172 -17.66 -7.62 19.98
N PRO A 173 -17.12 -7.55 21.20
CA PRO A 173 -17.91 -7.20 22.38
C PRO A 173 -18.30 -5.71 22.36
N PRO A 174 -19.27 -5.31 23.21
CA PRO A 174 -19.56 -3.90 23.46
C PRO A 174 -18.31 -3.12 23.91
N PRO A 175 -18.17 -1.83 23.57
CA PRO A 175 -19.19 -0.95 22.99
C PRO A 175 -19.31 -1.00 21.46
N PHE A 176 -18.41 -1.70 20.76
CA PHE A 176 -18.35 -1.66 19.29
C PHE A 176 -19.27 -2.68 18.62
N GLY A 177 -19.49 -3.82 19.26
CA GLY A 177 -20.24 -4.92 18.68
C GLY A 177 -21.28 -5.52 19.60
N THR A 178 -21.81 -6.68 19.17
CA THR A 178 -22.92 -7.37 19.84
C THR A 178 -22.52 -8.73 20.40
N ALA A 179 -21.25 -9.13 20.28
CA ALA A 179 -20.79 -10.41 20.81
C ALA A 179 -20.87 -10.42 22.35
N GLY A 180 -20.87 -11.63 22.92
CA GLY A 180 -20.73 -11.79 24.36
C GLY A 180 -19.42 -11.19 24.88
N PRO A 181 -19.30 -10.94 26.19
CA PRO A 181 -18.04 -10.52 26.79
C PRO A 181 -16.93 -11.52 26.47
N MET A 182 -15.78 -11.03 26.03
CA MET A 182 -14.57 -11.81 25.75
C MET A 182 -13.38 -11.17 26.46
N SER A 183 -12.43 -11.98 26.91
CA SER A 183 -11.15 -11.48 27.42
C SER A 183 -10.29 -10.94 26.28
N ARG A 184 -9.20 -10.24 26.63
CA ARG A 184 -8.26 -9.74 25.62
C ARG A 184 -7.58 -10.90 24.89
N GLU A 185 -7.19 -11.93 25.62
CA GLU A 185 -6.54 -13.13 25.08
C GLU A 185 -7.47 -13.87 24.11
N GLU A 186 -8.76 -14.01 24.44
CA GLU A 186 -9.75 -14.63 23.54
C GLU A 186 -9.89 -13.84 22.23
N LEU A 187 -9.83 -12.50 22.30
CA LEU A 187 -9.89 -11.64 21.12
C LEU A 187 -8.62 -11.72 20.28
N ASP A 188 -7.44 -11.74 20.90
CA ASP A 188 -6.17 -11.89 20.19
C ASP A 188 -6.05 -13.27 19.51
N GLU A 189 -6.61 -14.33 20.11
CA GLU A 189 -6.71 -15.66 19.50
C GLU A 189 -7.73 -15.71 18.34
N ALA A 190 -8.86 -15.01 18.47
CA ALA A 190 -9.88 -14.93 17.42
C ALA A 190 -9.43 -14.05 16.23
N TRP A 191 -8.60 -13.05 16.50
CA TRP A 191 -8.12 -12.06 15.54
C TRP A 191 -6.60 -11.94 15.59
N PRO A 192 -5.85 -12.98 15.19
CA PRO A 192 -4.39 -12.92 15.21
C PRO A 192 -3.90 -11.90 14.17
N LEU A 193 -2.94 -11.04 14.55
CA LEU A 193 -2.38 -10.02 13.67
C LEU A 193 -1.84 -10.59 12.34
N GLN A 194 -1.35 -11.83 12.39
CA GLN A 194 -0.87 -12.54 11.20
C GLN A 194 -1.94 -12.64 10.10
N TRP A 195 -3.21 -12.76 10.45
CA TRP A 195 -4.31 -12.80 9.48
C TRP A 195 -4.54 -11.46 8.77
N LEU A 196 -4.26 -10.34 9.44
CA LEU A 196 -4.26 -9.03 8.79
C LEU A 196 -3.07 -8.92 7.84
N GLN A 197 -1.88 -9.34 8.28
CA GLN A 197 -0.66 -9.31 7.46
C GLN A 197 -0.80 -10.16 6.19
N GLU A 198 -1.29 -11.39 6.31
CA GLU A 198 -1.52 -12.28 5.16
C GLU A 198 -2.52 -11.68 4.18
N ARG A 199 -3.66 -11.17 4.65
CA ARG A 199 -4.66 -10.54 3.78
C ARG A 199 -4.15 -9.26 3.12
N TYR A 200 -3.35 -8.48 3.84
CA TYR A 200 -2.70 -7.28 3.33
C TYR A 200 -1.75 -7.62 2.19
N VAL A 201 -0.87 -8.60 2.42
CA VAL A 201 0.09 -9.10 1.43
C VAL A 201 -0.62 -9.60 0.19
N ASP A 202 -1.57 -10.52 0.34
CA ASP A 202 -2.31 -11.08 -0.79
C ASP A 202 -3.03 -9.96 -1.57
N PHE A 203 -3.63 -8.98 -0.88
CA PHE A 203 -4.31 -7.87 -1.55
C PHE A 203 -3.37 -7.04 -2.42
N PHE A 204 -2.18 -6.69 -1.91
CA PHE A 204 -1.24 -5.86 -2.65
C PHE A 204 -0.48 -6.63 -3.72
N GLU A 205 -0.25 -7.93 -3.56
CA GLU A 205 0.27 -8.77 -4.65
C GLU A 205 -0.70 -8.78 -5.83
N ASP A 206 -1.98 -9.06 -5.59
CA ASP A 206 -3.00 -9.05 -6.63
C ASP A 206 -3.19 -7.67 -7.28
N LEU A 207 -3.10 -6.59 -6.49
CA LEU A 207 -3.13 -5.24 -7.04
C LEU A 207 -1.90 -4.97 -7.92
N MET A 208 -0.70 -5.35 -7.48
CA MET A 208 0.53 -5.17 -8.26
C MET A 208 0.53 -5.98 -9.56
N GLU A 209 -0.14 -7.14 -9.60
CA GLU A 209 -0.28 -7.94 -10.82
C GLU A 209 -1.11 -7.27 -11.92
N VAL A 210 -2.03 -6.36 -11.57
CA VAL A 210 -2.87 -5.65 -12.53
C VAL A 210 -2.34 -4.26 -12.90
N LEU A 211 -1.23 -3.83 -12.30
CA LEU A 211 -0.53 -2.59 -12.64
C LEU A 211 0.50 -2.82 -13.75
N ASP A 212 0.87 -1.76 -14.46
CA ASP A 212 1.78 -1.87 -15.59
C ASP A 212 3.18 -2.29 -15.10
N VAL A 213 3.81 -3.26 -15.77
CA VAL A 213 5.16 -3.70 -15.39
C VAL A 213 6.17 -2.61 -15.80
N PRO A 214 7.09 -2.16 -14.91
CA PRO A 214 8.05 -1.11 -15.27
C PRO A 214 8.89 -1.47 -16.49
N LEU A 215 9.08 -0.52 -17.40
CA LEU A 215 9.80 -0.75 -18.66
C LEU A 215 11.22 -1.30 -18.45
N LEU A 216 11.94 -0.80 -17.43
CA LEU A 216 13.28 -1.29 -17.10
C LEU A 216 13.27 -2.75 -16.62
N PHE A 217 12.21 -3.17 -15.95
CA PHE A 217 12.04 -4.55 -15.50
C PHE A 217 11.70 -5.49 -16.66
N GLN A 218 10.89 -5.02 -17.62
CA GLN A 218 10.64 -5.75 -18.86
C GLN A 218 11.93 -5.95 -19.68
N LEU A 219 12.78 -4.93 -19.76
CA LEU A 219 14.09 -5.01 -20.41
C LEU A 219 15.00 -6.04 -19.74
N GLU A 220 15.05 -6.06 -18.42
CA GLU A 220 15.81 -7.04 -17.64
C GLU A 220 15.33 -8.48 -17.92
N ARG A 221 14.02 -8.68 -18.02
CA ARG A 221 13.40 -9.97 -18.39
C ARG A 221 13.55 -10.33 -19.87
N GLY A 222 13.99 -9.39 -20.70
CA GLY A 222 14.30 -9.62 -22.11
C GLY A 222 13.08 -9.67 -23.04
N GLN A 223 11.90 -9.25 -22.58
CA GLN A 223 10.68 -9.17 -23.40
C GLN A 223 9.94 -7.87 -23.08
N LEU A 224 9.81 -6.99 -24.08
CA LEU A 224 9.01 -5.78 -23.98
C LEU A 224 7.56 -6.09 -24.35
N GLU A 225 6.63 -5.54 -23.57
CA GLU A 225 5.20 -5.65 -23.83
C GLU A 225 4.84 -4.92 -25.14
N GLY A 226 3.92 -5.53 -25.90
CA GLY A 226 3.48 -5.01 -27.20
C GLY A 226 4.45 -5.24 -28.36
N LEU A 227 5.63 -5.83 -28.12
CA LEU A 227 6.61 -6.17 -29.15
C LEU A 227 6.76 -7.68 -29.31
N THR A 228 7.15 -8.12 -30.51
CA THR A 228 7.59 -9.50 -30.72
C THR A 228 8.96 -9.73 -30.06
N ARG A 229 9.35 -11.00 -29.97
CA ARG A 229 10.67 -11.38 -29.45
C ARG A 229 11.79 -10.86 -30.37
N GLU A 230 11.57 -10.88 -31.68
CA GLU A 230 12.51 -10.37 -32.68
C GLU A 230 12.67 -8.85 -32.57
N GLU A 231 11.56 -8.13 -32.40
CA GLU A 231 11.56 -6.68 -32.20
C GLU A 231 12.27 -6.30 -30.89
N THR A 232 11.98 -7.03 -29.81
CA THR A 232 12.68 -6.81 -28.53
C THR A 232 14.18 -7.07 -28.65
N GLN A 233 14.59 -8.16 -29.32
CA GLN A 233 16.00 -8.46 -29.52
C GLN A 233 16.70 -7.40 -30.36
N TRP A 234 16.01 -6.86 -31.37
CA TRP A 234 16.53 -5.77 -32.18
C TRP A 234 16.78 -4.51 -31.33
N ILE A 235 15.82 -4.12 -30.49
CA ILE A 235 15.96 -2.97 -29.58
C ILE A 235 17.11 -3.18 -28.60
N ARG A 236 17.21 -4.36 -28.01
CA ARG A 236 18.31 -4.72 -27.09
C ARG A 236 19.68 -4.54 -27.76
N ASN A 237 19.85 -5.13 -28.95
CA ASN A 237 21.07 -4.99 -29.74
C ASN A 237 21.37 -3.52 -30.10
N TYR A 238 20.33 -2.73 -30.42
CA TYR A 238 20.47 -1.31 -30.73
C TYR A 238 20.96 -0.48 -29.52
N CYS A 239 20.44 -0.79 -28.33
CA CYS A 239 20.82 -0.14 -27.07
C CYS A 239 22.15 -0.68 -26.49
N GLY A 240 22.70 -1.77 -27.03
CA GLY A 240 23.92 -2.41 -26.53
C GLY A 240 23.72 -3.26 -25.27
N ILE A 241 22.53 -3.84 -25.07
CA ILE A 241 22.09 -4.65 -23.91
C ILE A 241 21.79 -6.10 -24.33
#